data_AF-A0A0Q9JBL1-F1
#
_entry.id   AF-A0A0Q9JBL1-F1
#
_cell.length_a   1.000
_cell.length_b   1.000
_cell.length_c   1.000
_cell.angle_alpha   90.00
_cell.angle_beta   90.00
_cell.angle_gamma   90.00
#
_symmetry.space_group_name_H-M   'P 1'
#
loop_
_entity.id
_entity.type
_entity.pdbx_description
1 polymer ?
#
loop_
_entity_poly.entity_id
_entity_poly.type
_entity_poly.pdbx_seq_one_letter_code
_entity_poly.pdbx_strand_id
1 'polypeptide(L)'
;MLLVIDTSRSTTMELKEILDRTADRIVADGTRAESLALRVMEAAARDLCPGAAAALIDWNGSEIARLRAFGIVHGVLLRDLPATTQTQLAVQLAGASVHELAA
;
A
#
# COMPACT_ATOMS: atom_id res chain seq x y z
N MET A 1 2.34 13.31 27.03
CA MET A 1 2.14 13.64 25.60
C MET A 1 3.35 13.30 24.70
N LEU A 2 4.44 12.73 25.22
CA LEU A 2 5.60 12.29 24.40
C LEU A 2 5.37 10.90 23.75
N LEU A 3 4.67 10.00 24.46
CA LEU A 3 4.44 8.60 24.07
C LEU A 3 3.65 8.43 22.76
N VAL A 4 2.67 9.30 22.49
CA VAL A 4 1.79 9.21 21.29
C VAL A 4 2.54 9.59 20.01
N ILE A 5 3.49 10.53 20.10
CA ILE A 5 4.27 11.00 18.94
C ILE A 5 5.28 9.93 18.52
N ASP A 6 5.89 9.24 19.49
CA ASP A 6 6.86 8.16 19.23
C ASP A 6 6.21 6.96 18.52
N THR A 7 5.04 6.51 19.02
CA THR A 7 4.28 5.43 18.39
C THR A 7 3.84 5.78 16.97
N SER A 8 3.38 7.02 16.75
CA SER A 8 2.92 7.45 15.41
C SER A 8 4.06 7.46 14.40
N ARG A 9 5.26 7.95 14.77
CA ARG A 9 6.44 7.90 13.88
C ARG A 9 6.90 6.46 13.60
N SER A 10 6.86 5.60 14.62
CA SER A 10 7.19 4.19 14.46
C SER A 10 6.27 3.49 13.45
N THR A 11 4.97 3.78 13.49
CA THR A 11 4.01 3.21 12.53
C THR A 11 4.23 3.71 11.11
N THR A 12 4.43 5.02 10.90
CA THR A 12 4.67 5.54 9.55
C THR A 12 5.91 4.92 8.93
N MET A 13 6.95 4.65 9.73
CA MET A 13 8.15 3.95 9.29
C MET A 13 7.87 2.49 8.92
N GLU A 14 7.13 1.76 9.76
CA GLU A 14 6.73 0.38 9.48
C GLU A 14 5.88 0.26 8.20
N LEU A 15 4.89 1.15 8.02
CA LEU A 15 4.09 1.19 6.80
C LEU A 15 4.97 1.47 5.59
N LYS A 16 5.90 2.42 5.69
CA LYS A 16 6.85 2.73 4.61
C LYS A 16 7.66 1.48 4.23
N GLU A 17 8.23 0.76 5.19
CA GLU A 17 9.02 -0.45 4.94
C GLU A 17 8.20 -1.56 4.29
N ILE A 18 6.92 -1.71 4.63
CA ILE A 18 6.02 -2.66 3.97
C ILE A 18 5.79 -2.23 2.52
N LEU A 19 5.48 -0.95 2.28
CA LEU A 19 5.22 -0.43 0.95
C LEU A 19 6.46 -0.47 0.04
N ASP A 20 7.65 -0.18 0.57
CA ASP A 20 8.91 -0.31 -0.15
C ASP A 20 9.15 -1.78 -0.57
N ARG A 21 8.94 -2.74 0.33
CA ARG A 21 9.08 -4.18 0.00
C ARG A 21 8.08 -4.64 -1.04
N THR A 22 6.83 -4.16 -0.98
CA THR A 22 5.85 -4.41 -2.04
C THR A 22 6.33 -3.82 -3.37
N ALA A 23 6.93 -2.63 -3.38
CA ALA A 23 7.49 -2.05 -4.59
C ALA A 23 8.61 -2.93 -5.19
N ASP A 24 9.52 -3.45 -4.35
CA ASP A 24 10.59 -4.36 -4.77
C ASP A 24 10.03 -5.65 -5.41
N ARG A 25 8.99 -6.23 -4.81
CA ARG A 25 8.33 -7.44 -5.35
C ARG A 25 7.56 -7.15 -6.64
N ILE A 26 6.91 -5.99 -6.76
CA ILE A 26 6.31 -5.57 -8.03
C ILE A 26 7.36 -5.43 -9.13
N VAL A 27 8.56 -4.92 -8.80
CA VAL A 27 9.67 -4.82 -9.76
C VAL A 27 10.17 -6.19 -10.18
N ALA A 28 10.26 -7.14 -9.25
CA ALA A 28 10.74 -8.49 -9.52
C ALA A 28 9.73 -9.35 -10.30
N ASP A 29 8.47 -9.36 -9.85
CA ASP A 29 7.47 -10.36 -10.21
C ASP A 29 6.22 -9.77 -10.89
N GLY A 30 6.17 -8.44 -11.02
CA GLY A 30 5.07 -7.71 -11.62
C GLY A 30 3.90 -7.46 -10.67
N THR A 31 3.01 -6.55 -11.08
CA THR A 31 1.86 -6.09 -10.28
C THR A 31 0.86 -7.18 -9.91
N ARG A 32 0.85 -8.29 -10.66
CA ARG A 32 -0.07 -9.41 -10.43
C ARG A 32 0.34 -10.30 -9.25
N ALA A 33 1.64 -10.39 -8.97
CA ALA A 33 2.16 -11.12 -7.82
C ALA A 33 1.68 -10.50 -6.49
N GLU A 34 1.58 -9.17 -6.44
CA GLU A 34 1.15 -8.41 -5.25
C GLU A 34 -0.35 -8.07 -5.27
N SER A 35 -1.19 -8.90 -5.92
CA SER A 35 -2.60 -8.57 -6.15
C SER A 35 -3.44 -8.36 -4.89
N LEU A 36 -3.10 -9.00 -3.76
CA LEU A 36 -3.79 -8.80 -2.49
C LEU A 36 -3.32 -7.50 -1.84
N ALA A 37 -2.02 -7.24 -1.83
CA ALA A 37 -1.47 -5.98 -1.33
C ALA A 37 -2.06 -4.79 -2.10
N LEU A 38 -2.14 -4.87 -3.44
CA LEU A 38 -2.72 -3.80 -4.27
C LEU A 38 -4.21 -3.57 -4.01
N ARG A 39 -4.99 -4.61 -3.67
CA ARG A 39 -6.41 -4.46 -3.26
C ARG A 39 -6.55 -3.78 -1.90
N VAL A 40 -5.67 -4.11 -0.96
CA VAL A 40 -5.64 -3.46 0.36
C VAL A 40 -5.30 -1.97 0.21
N MET A 41 -4.31 -1.65 -0.62
CA MET A 41 -3.94 -0.26 -0.93
C MET A 41 -5.07 0.50 -1.64
N GLU A 42 -5.74 -0.14 -2.60
CA GLU A 42 -6.91 0.45 -3.28
C GLU A 42 -8.00 0.85 -2.29
N ALA A 43 -8.39 -0.08 -1.40
CA ALA A 43 -9.45 0.18 -0.43
C ALA A 43 -9.08 1.34 0.51
N ALA A 44 -7.83 1.41 0.95
CA ALA A 44 -7.35 2.47 1.83
C ALA A 44 -7.24 3.84 1.13
N ALA A 45 -7.03 3.85 -0.19
CA ALA A 45 -6.79 5.07 -0.97
C ALA A 45 -8.03 5.57 -1.72
N ARG A 46 -9.14 4.81 -1.71
CA ARG A 46 -10.34 5.06 -2.51
C ARG A 46 -10.90 6.47 -2.35
N ASP A 47 -10.97 6.95 -1.11
CA ASP A 47 -11.54 8.27 -0.82
C ASP A 47 -10.53 9.42 -1.01
N LEU A 48 -9.23 9.12 -1.01
CA LEU A 48 -8.16 10.11 -1.14
C LEU A 48 -7.76 10.35 -2.60
N CYS A 49 -7.72 9.30 -3.42
CA CYS A 49 -7.30 9.36 -4.81
C CYS A 49 -8.03 8.31 -5.68
N PRO A 50 -9.37 8.47 -5.87
CA PRO A 50 -10.23 7.42 -6.43
C PRO A 50 -9.77 6.90 -7.80
N GLY A 51 -9.23 7.77 -8.67
CA GLY A 51 -8.72 7.36 -9.98
C GLY A 51 -7.47 6.48 -9.90
N ALA A 52 -6.54 6.79 -9.00
CA ALA A 52 -5.34 5.97 -8.80
C ALA A 52 -5.70 4.66 -8.07
N ALA A 53 -6.60 4.72 -7.09
CA ALA A 53 -7.12 3.53 -6.42
C ALA A 53 -7.79 2.57 -7.42
N ALA A 54 -8.70 3.05 -8.27
CA ALA A 54 -9.33 2.21 -9.29
C ALA A 54 -8.32 1.61 -10.27
N ALA A 55 -7.34 2.41 -10.70
CA ALA A 55 -6.31 1.96 -11.63
C ALA A 55 -5.37 0.88 -11.04
N LEU A 56 -5.17 0.83 -9.71
CA LEU A 56 -4.34 -0.18 -9.04
C LEU A 56 -4.84 -1.61 -9.28
N ILE A 57 -6.15 -1.80 -9.32
CA ILE A 57 -6.80 -3.11 -9.44
C ILE A 57 -7.40 -3.36 -10.83
N ASP A 58 -7.18 -2.45 -11.78
CA ASP A 58 -7.60 -2.64 -13.16
C ASP A 58 -6.69 -3.64 -13.87
N TRP A 59 -7.06 -4.91 -13.78
CA TRP A 59 -6.37 -6.02 -14.44
C TRP A 59 -6.60 -6.09 -15.95
N ASN A 60 -7.60 -5.37 -16.47
CA ASN A 60 -7.84 -5.24 -17.91
C ASN A 60 -7.00 -4.10 -18.51
N GLY A 61 -6.59 -3.14 -17.67
CA GLY A 61 -5.65 -2.07 -18.00
C GLY A 61 -4.19 -2.53 -18.13
N SER A 62 -3.36 -1.63 -18.66
CA SER A 62 -1.91 -1.88 -18.81
C SER A 62 -1.21 -1.95 -17.45
N GLU A 63 -0.16 -2.77 -17.36
CA GLU A 63 0.72 -2.81 -16.18
C GLU A 63 1.35 -1.44 -15.87
N ILE A 64 1.72 -0.68 -16.91
CA ILE A 64 2.24 0.68 -16.75
C ILE A 64 1.24 1.58 -16.01
N ALA A 65 -0.07 1.45 -16.29
CA ALA A 65 -1.09 2.20 -15.57
C ALA A 65 -1.15 1.81 -14.09
N ARG A 66 -1.07 0.51 -13.77
CA ARG A 66 -1.00 0.01 -12.38
C ARG A 66 0.26 0.50 -11.66
N LEU A 67 1.42 0.50 -12.31
CA LEU A 67 2.67 1.00 -11.72
C LEU A 67 2.61 2.50 -11.41
N ARG A 68 2.04 3.31 -12.31
CA ARG A 68 1.81 4.74 -12.07
C ARG A 68 0.84 4.95 -10.92
N ALA A 69 -0.25 4.19 -10.90
CA ALA A 69 -1.23 4.22 -9.83
C ALA A 69 -0.60 3.85 -8.48
N PHE A 70 0.24 2.81 -8.44
CA PHE A 70 0.98 2.40 -7.26
C PHE A 70 1.85 3.53 -6.72
N GLY A 71 2.64 4.20 -7.55
CA GLY A 71 3.47 5.33 -7.11
C GLY A 71 2.66 6.48 -6.50
N ILE A 72 1.49 6.78 -7.08
CA ILE A 72 0.57 7.82 -6.55
C ILE A 72 0.01 7.37 -5.20
N VAL A 73 -0.58 6.18 -5.14
CA VAL A 73 -1.21 5.64 -3.92
C VAL A 73 -0.18 5.49 -2.80
N HIS A 74 1.02 4.98 -3.09
CA HIS A 74 2.12 4.89 -2.14
C HIS A 74 2.40 6.24 -1.46
N GLY A 75 2.54 7.31 -2.24
CA GLY A 75 2.77 8.65 -1.70
C GLY A 75 1.59 9.17 -0.88
N VAL A 76 0.36 8.93 -1.33
CA VAL A 76 -0.87 9.36 -0.64
C VAL A 76 -1.02 8.66 0.72
N LEU A 77 -0.79 7.35 0.78
CA LEU A 77 -0.94 6.57 2.01
C LEU A 77 0.05 7.01 3.10
N LEU A 78 1.27 7.42 2.73
CA LEU A 78 2.28 7.88 3.69
C LEU A 78 2.06 9.32 4.16
N ARG A 79 1.55 10.20 3.30
CA ARG A 79 1.42 11.64 3.61
C ARG A 79 0.05 12.03 4.13
N ASP A 80 -1.01 11.47 3.55
CA ASP A 80 -2.36 12.03 3.60
C ASP A 80 -3.31 11.14 4.43
N LEU A 81 -2.93 9.88 4.69
CA LEU A 81 -3.70 8.97 5.52
C LEU A 81 -3.49 9.25 7.02
N PRO A 82 -4.55 9.31 7.85
CA PRO A 82 -4.41 9.50 9.30
C PRO A 82 -3.56 8.41 9.96
N ALA A 83 -2.75 8.76 10.96
CA ALA A 83 -1.81 7.83 11.61
C ALA A 83 -2.48 6.56 12.14
N THR A 84 -3.69 6.66 12.70
CA THR A 84 -4.48 5.49 13.16
C THR A 84 -4.84 4.54 12.02
N THR A 85 -5.14 5.10 10.86
CA THR A 85 -5.47 4.33 9.65
C THR A 85 -4.21 3.77 9.01
N GLN A 86 -3.06 4.47 9.10
CA GLN A 86 -1.76 3.92 8.74
C GLN A 86 -1.40 2.68 9.56
N THR A 87 -1.69 2.66 10.88
CA THR A 87 -1.48 1.47 11.72
C THR A 87 -2.33 0.29 11.26
N GLN A 88 -3.62 0.52 11.02
CA GLN A 88 -4.53 -0.53 10.56
C GLN A 88 -4.10 -1.07 9.19
N LEU A 89 -3.66 -0.19 8.30
CA LEU A 89 -3.18 -0.54 6.99
C LEU A 89 -1.89 -1.38 7.05
N ALA A 90 -0.93 -1.00 7.91
CA ALA A 90 0.29 -1.77 8.10
C ALA A 90 -0.01 -3.23 8.52
N VAL A 91 -0.95 -3.41 9.46
CA VAL A 91 -1.40 -4.76 9.89
C VAL A 91 -2.03 -5.53 8.74
N GLN A 92 -2.90 -4.90 7.94
CA GLN A 92 -3.56 -5.55 6.81
C GLN A 92 -2.55 -5.96 5.72
N LEU A 93 -1.59 -5.10 5.39
CA LEU A 93 -0.57 -5.37 4.38
C LEU A 93 0.44 -6.43 4.81
N ALA A 94 0.79 -6.46 6.11
CA ALA A 94 1.59 -7.54 6.67
C ALA A 94 0.88 -8.90 6.50
N GLY A 95 -0.43 -8.95 6.74
CA GLY A 95 -1.24 -10.15 6.52
C GLY A 95 -1.35 -10.55 5.05
N ALA A 96 -1.51 -9.57 4.13
CA ALA A 96 -1.57 -9.83 2.69
C ALA A 96 -0.26 -10.44 2.15
N SER A 97 0.88 -9.87 2.57
CA SER A 97 2.21 -10.37 2.17
C SER A 97 2.45 -11.83 2.56
N VAL A 98 1.95 -12.27 3.72
CA VAL A 98 2.07 -13.66 4.16
C VAL A 98 1.28 -14.62 3.26
N HIS A 99 0.13 -14.19 2.75
CA HIS A 99 -0.69 -15.00 1.85
C HIS A 99 -0.07 -15.11 0.45
N GLU A 100 0.54 -14.03 -0.04
CA GLU A 100 1.20 -14.02 -1.35
C GLU A 100 2.46 -14.91 -1.37
N LEU A 101 3.17 -15.03 -0.25
CA LEU A 101 4.31 -15.96 -0.11
C LEU A 101 3.90 -17.44 0.01
N ALA A 102 2.62 -17.72 0.28
CA ALA A 102 2.11 -19.08 0.49
C ALA A 102 1.36 -19.65 -0.72
N ALA A 103 1.16 -18.84 -1.78
CA ALA A 103 0.41 -19.18 -2.99
C ALA A 103 1.33 -19.52 -4.16
#